data_AF-A0A6L3JPR2-F1
#
_entry.id   AF-A0A6L3JPR2-F1
#
_cell.length_a   1.000
_cell.length_b   1.000
_cell.length_c   1.000
_cell.angle_alpha   90.00
_cell.angle_beta   90.00
_cell.angle_gamma   90.00
#
_symmetry.space_group_name_H-M   'P 1'
#
loop_
_entity.id
_entity.type
_entity.pdbx_description
1 polymer ?
#
loop_
_entity_poly.entity_id
_entity_poly.type
_entity_poly.pdbx_seq_one_letter_code
_entity_poly.pdbx_strand_id
1 'polypeptide(L)' 'DDDSVIPVITPEEFKEFVAQGIIQGGMIPKLENSFSAIDAGVSQVVITLASAISEGSGTVIKK' A
#
# COMPACT_ATOMS: atom_id res chain seq x y z
N ASP A 1 12.28 0.68 12.28
CA ASP A 1 11.08 0.24 12.98
C ASP A 1 10.11 -0.45 12.03
N ASP A 2 9.88 -1.72 12.28
CA ASP A 2 8.86 -2.56 11.65
C ASP A 2 7.43 -2.09 12.00
N ASP A 3 7.26 -1.14 12.94
CA ASP A 3 5.97 -0.57 13.34
C ASP A 3 5.38 0.46 12.35
N SER A 4 6.07 0.76 11.23
CA SER A 4 5.58 1.73 10.23
C SER A 4 4.70 1.10 9.13
N VAL A 5 4.25 -0.14 9.30
CA VAL A 5 3.34 -0.78 8.34
C VAL A 5 1.97 -0.13 8.43
N ILE A 6 1.58 0.60 7.39
CA ILE A 6 0.22 1.13 7.23
C ILE A 6 -0.67 -0.06 6.83
N PRO A 7 -1.59 -0.53 7.69
CA PRO A 7 -2.33 -1.76 7.44
C PRO A 7 -3.38 -1.60 6.34
N VAL A 8 -3.99 -0.42 6.22
CA VAL A 8 -4.92 -0.05 5.15
C VAL A 8 -4.62 1.37 4.72
N ILE A 9 -4.59 1.61 3.41
CA ILE A 9 -4.35 2.94 2.84
C ILE A 9 -5.39 3.28 1.78
N THR A 10 -6.02 4.43 1.95
CA THR A 10 -6.92 5.03 0.96
C THR A 10 -6.16 5.98 0.01
N PRO A 11 -6.72 6.31 -1.16
CA PRO A 11 -6.11 7.28 -2.07
C PRO A 11 -5.90 8.68 -1.47
N GLU A 12 -6.74 9.07 -0.50
CA GLU A 12 -6.61 10.36 0.21
C GLU A 12 -5.43 10.33 1.18
N GLU A 13 -5.35 9.30 2.03
CA GLU A 13 -4.21 9.08 2.94
C GLU A 13 -2.90 8.94 2.17
N PHE A 14 -2.91 8.29 1.00
CA PHE A 14 -1.74 8.20 0.14
C PHE A 14 -1.20 9.59 -0.25
N LYS A 15 -2.07 10.51 -0.68
CA LYS A 15 -1.64 11.87 -1.05
C LYS A 15 -1.09 12.62 0.15
N GLU A 16 -1.73 12.47 1.30
CA GLU A 16 -1.28 13.09 2.55
C GLU A 16 0.09 12.55 2.97
N PHE A 17 0.29 11.23 2.97
CA PHE A 17 1.54 10.60 3.36
C PHE A 17 2.69 10.85 2.39
N VAL A 18 2.40 11.03 1.08
CA VAL A 18 3.40 11.50 0.13
C VAL A 18 3.79 12.95 0.43
N ALA A 19 2.82 13.83 0.73
CA ALA A 19 3.09 15.22 1.08
C ALA A 19 3.88 15.36 2.40
N GLN A 20 3.61 14.49 3.37
CA GLN A 20 4.36 14.41 4.64
C GLN A 20 5.74 13.75 4.50
N GLY A 21 6.06 13.18 3.33
CA GLY A 21 7.31 12.44 3.12
C GLY A 21 7.36 11.10 3.87
N ILE A 22 6.23 10.53 4.26
CA ILE A 22 6.18 9.18 4.84
C ILE A 22 6.32 8.14 3.72
N ILE A 23 5.62 8.36 2.60
CA ILE A 23 5.69 7.50 1.42
C ILE A 23 6.59 8.16 0.38
N GLN A 24 7.70 7.49 0.06
CA GLN A 24 8.69 8.03 -0.87
C GLN A 24 9.25 6.94 -1.80
N GLY A 25 9.92 7.38 -2.86
CA GLY A 25 10.68 6.51 -3.76
C GLY A 25 9.81 5.44 -4.42
N GLY A 26 10.31 4.20 -4.43
CA GLY A 26 9.65 3.07 -5.11
C GLY A 26 8.29 2.66 -4.55
N MET A 27 7.88 3.17 -3.38
CA MET A 27 6.54 2.89 -2.83
C MET A 27 5.43 3.67 -3.54
N ILE A 28 5.72 4.84 -4.09
CA ILE A 28 4.76 5.65 -4.86
C ILE A 28 4.20 4.86 -6.07
N PRO A 29 5.04 4.36 -7.01
CA PRO A 29 4.52 3.61 -8.16
C PRO A 29 3.87 2.27 -7.77
N LYS A 30 4.25 1.67 -6.64
CA LYS A 30 3.61 0.44 -6.12
C LYS A 30 2.17 0.71 -5.69
N LEU A 31 1.94 1.80 -4.98
CA LEU A 31 0.61 2.20 -4.51
C LEU A 31 -0.26 2.68 -5.67
N GLU A 32 0.26 3.49 -6.58
CA GLU A 32 -0.46 3.92 -7.79
C GLU A 32 -0.95 2.73 -8.63
N ASN A 33 -0.09 1.73 -8.85
CA ASN A 33 -0.46 0.51 -9.55
C ASN A 33 -1.51 -0.30 -8.76
N SER A 34 -1.40 -0.33 -7.43
CA SER A 34 -2.36 -1.04 -6.58
C SER A 34 -3.75 -0.40 -6.64
N PHE A 35 -3.84 0.93 -6.58
CA PHE A 35 -5.11 1.65 -6.75
C PHE A 35 -5.71 1.41 -8.13
N SER A 36 -4.88 1.45 -9.18
CA SER A 36 -5.32 1.16 -10.55
C SER A 36 -5.89 -0.26 -10.69
N ALA A 37 -5.28 -1.26 -10.04
CA ALA A 37 -5.79 -2.63 -10.02
C ALA A 37 -7.16 -2.73 -9.34
N ILE A 38 -7.34 -2.07 -8.19
CA ILE A 38 -8.63 -2.03 -7.48
C ILE A 38 -9.71 -1.36 -8.33
N ASP A 39 -9.38 -0.25 -9.01
CA ASP A 39 -10.31 0.42 -9.91
C ASP A 39 -10.71 -0.47 -11.10
N ALA A 40 -9.75 -1.24 -11.64
CA ALA A 40 -9.97 -2.22 -12.70
C ALA A 40 -10.78 -3.47 -12.26
N GLY A 41 -11.20 -3.55 -10.99
CA GLY A 41 -12.08 -4.61 -10.48
C GLY A 41 -11.40 -5.67 -9.62
N VAL A 42 -10.11 -5.51 -9.30
CA VAL A 42 -9.45 -6.36 -8.28
C VAL A 42 -10.06 -6.08 -6.92
N SER A 43 -10.40 -7.12 -6.16
CA SER A 43 -11.06 -6.96 -4.86
C SER A 43 -10.12 -6.50 -3.75
N GLN A 44 -8.85 -6.92 -3.80
CA GLN A 44 -7.85 -6.60 -2.79
C GLN A 44 -6.43 -6.71 -3.37
N VAL A 45 -5.55 -5.79 -2.98
CA VAL A 45 -4.10 -5.86 -3.22
C VAL A 45 -3.38 -5.84 -1.88
N VAL A 46 -2.33 -6.66 -1.73
CA VAL A 46 -1.50 -6.69 -0.53
C VAL A 46 -0.05 -6.44 -0.94
N ILE A 47 0.53 -5.35 -0.42
CA ILE A 47 1.95 -5.04 -0.56
C ILE A 47 2.64 -5.56 0.69
N THR A 48 3.49 -6.58 0.53
CA THR A 48 4.22 -7.20 1.64
C THR A 48 5.65 -7.55 1.26
N LEU A 49 6.47 -7.85 2.27
CA LEU A 49 7.80 -8.42 2.07
C LEU A 49 7.66 -9.85 1.56
N ALA A 50 8.53 -10.25 0.63
CA ALA A 50 8.51 -11.59 0.07
C ALA A 50 8.68 -12.68 1.15
N SER A 51 9.46 -12.41 2.20
CA SER A 51 9.63 -13.30 3.35
C SER A 51 8.35 -13.45 4.18
N ALA A 52 7.49 -12.43 4.20
CA ALA A 52 6.28 -12.36 5.02
C ALA A 52 4.99 -12.70 4.24
N ILE A 53 5.10 -13.21 3.01
CA ILE A 53 3.95 -13.50 2.15
C ILE A 53 2.97 -14.51 2.77
N SER A 54 3.49 -15.46 3.55
CA SER A 54 2.69 -16.46 4.26
C SER A 54 2.12 -15.97 5.59
N GLU A 55 2.60 -14.84 6.09
CA GLU A 55 2.29 -14.31 7.42
C GLU A 55 1.10 -13.37 7.43
N GLY A 56 0.62 -12.94 6.24
CA GLY A 56 -0.49 -11.99 6.13
C GLY A 56 -0.15 -10.58 6.62
N SER A 57 1.13 -10.28 6.83
CA SER A 57 1.63 -8.95 7.17
C SER A 57 1.72 -8.08 5.91
N GLY A 58 1.64 -6.75 6.05
CA GLY A 58 1.82 -5.79 4.96
C GLY A 58 0.72 -4.73 4.87
N THR A 59 0.74 -3.97 3.78
CA THR A 59 -0.24 -2.93 3.48
C THR A 59 -1.33 -3.47 2.58
N VAL A 60 -2.57 -3.41 3.04
CA VAL A 60 -3.75 -3.88 2.31
C VAL A 60 -4.47 -2.71 1.65
N ILE A 61 -4.73 -2.82 0.35
CA ILE A 61 -5.55 -1.88 -0.42
C ILE A 61 -6.82 -2.62 -0.87
N LYS A 62 -7.98 -2.08 -0.51
CA LYS A 62 -9.30 -2.64 -0.85
C LYS A 62 -10.29 -1.50 -1.08
N LYS A 63 -11.38 -1.79 -1.80
CA LYS A 63 -12.55 -0.90 -1.93
C LYS A 63 -13.35 -0.84 -0.63
#